data_AF-A0A1Y5H8H0-F1
#
_entry.id   AF-A0A1Y5H8H0-F1
#
_cell.length_a   1.000
_cell.length_b   1.000
_cell.length_c   1.000
_cell.angle_alpha   90.00
_cell.angle_beta   90.00
_cell.angle_gamma   90.00
#
_symmetry.space_group_name_H-M   'P 1'
#
loop_
_entity.id
_entity.type
_entity.pdbx_description
1 polymer ?
#
loop_
_entity_poly.entity_id
_entity_poly.type
_entity_poly.pdbx_seq_one_letter_code
_entity_poly.pdbx_strand_id
1 'polypeptide(L)'
;MKTYLVGGAVRDRLLQYPVNDRDWVIVGADIKQLLALGYTAIGSDFPVFLHPQTKEEHALARTERKSGKGYKGFSFYAAADVTLEQDLSRRDLTINAMAEDSEGNIIDPYHGQRDLEDKVLRHVSPAFSEDPLRVLRVARFAARYAHLGFNIAP
;
A
#
# COMPACT_ATOMS: atom_id res chain seq x y z
N MET A 1 -17.69 -0.34 5.92
CA MET A 1 -16.26 -0.70 6.04
C MET A 1 -15.97 -1.87 5.12
N LYS A 2 -14.96 -1.73 4.26
CA LYS A 2 -14.41 -2.83 3.44
C LYS A 2 -12.94 -3.00 3.77
N THR A 3 -12.46 -4.23 3.82
CA THR A 3 -11.07 -4.56 4.12
C THR A 3 -10.46 -5.27 2.92
N TYR A 4 -9.26 -4.87 2.53
CA TYR A 4 -8.54 -5.39 1.37
C TYR A 4 -7.15 -5.83 1.77
N LEU A 5 -6.72 -7.01 1.31
CA LEU A 5 -5.32 -7.40 1.37
C LEU A 5 -4.58 -6.58 0.32
N VAL A 6 -3.41 -6.03 0.66
CA VAL A 6 -2.71 -5.09 -0.23
C VAL A 6 -1.21 -5.33 -0.27
N GLY A 7 -0.56 -4.75 -1.27
CA GLY A 7 0.89 -4.61 -1.29
C GLY A 7 1.63 -5.93 -1.49
N GLY A 8 2.63 -6.16 -0.63
CA GLY A 8 3.57 -7.26 -0.80
C GLY A 8 2.89 -8.63 -0.78
N ALA A 9 1.84 -8.81 0.02
CA ALA A 9 1.11 -10.06 0.10
C ALA A 9 0.42 -10.43 -1.22
N VAL A 10 -0.23 -9.47 -1.87
CA VAL A 10 -0.90 -9.69 -3.17
C VAL A 10 0.13 -9.99 -4.25
N ARG A 11 1.20 -9.16 -4.33
CA ARG A 11 2.31 -9.34 -5.27
C ARG A 11 2.97 -10.71 -5.14
N ASP A 12 3.38 -11.06 -3.92
CA ASP A 12 4.12 -12.29 -3.66
C ASP A 12 3.23 -13.51 -3.90
N ARG A 13 1.93 -13.45 -3.57
CA ARG A 13 0.96 -14.49 -3.92
C ARG A 13 0.87 -14.71 -5.44
N LEU A 14 0.73 -13.63 -6.22
CA LEU A 14 0.64 -13.71 -7.68
C LEU A 14 1.95 -14.19 -8.33
N LEU A 15 3.09 -13.89 -7.72
CA LEU A 15 4.40 -14.40 -8.13
C LEU A 15 4.69 -15.84 -7.69
N GLN A 16 3.80 -16.46 -6.92
CA GLN A 16 4.07 -17.73 -6.21
C GLN A 16 5.35 -17.65 -5.35
N TYR A 17 5.59 -16.49 -4.77
CA TYR A 17 6.72 -16.19 -3.90
C TYR A 17 6.29 -16.29 -2.42
N PRO A 18 7.19 -16.61 -1.48
CA PRO A 18 6.85 -16.63 -0.06
C PRO A 18 6.25 -15.31 0.43
N VAL A 19 5.05 -15.40 1.02
CA VAL A 19 4.36 -14.28 1.67
C VAL A 19 4.76 -14.28 3.14
N ASN A 20 5.52 -13.27 3.55
CA ASN A 20 5.99 -13.15 4.94
C ASN A 20 5.02 -12.35 5.82
N ASP A 21 4.46 -11.28 5.26
CA ASP A 21 3.63 -10.32 5.98
C ASP A 21 2.35 -10.03 5.20
N ARG A 22 1.25 -9.81 5.93
CA ARG A 22 -0.06 -9.45 5.38
C ARG A 22 -0.45 -8.07 5.85
N ASP A 23 -0.44 -7.14 4.91
CA ASP A 23 -0.89 -5.78 5.13
C ASP A 23 -2.33 -5.64 4.66
N TRP A 24 -3.17 -5.01 5.47
CA TRP A 24 -4.57 -4.76 5.16
C TRP A 24 -4.86 -3.26 5.06
N VAL A 25 -5.74 -2.89 4.13
CA VAL A 25 -6.29 -1.53 4.04
C VAL A 25 -7.79 -1.56 4.30
N ILE A 26 -8.25 -0.63 5.14
CA ILE A 26 -9.66 -0.44 5.47
C ILE A 26 -10.18 0.83 4.79
N VAL A 27 -11.27 0.68 4.03
CA VAL A 27 -11.97 1.76 3.31
C VAL A 27 -13.38 1.95 3.88
N GLY A 28 -13.85 3.19 3.91
CA GLY A 28 -15.19 3.52 4.40
C GLY A 28 -15.35 3.30 5.91
N ALA A 29 -14.30 3.62 6.66
CA ALA A 29 -14.31 3.70 8.11
C ALA A 29 -13.46 4.89 8.59
N ASP A 30 -13.68 5.32 9.83
CA ASP A 30 -12.83 6.29 10.54
C ASP A 30 -12.15 5.69 11.77
N ILE A 31 -11.26 6.46 12.38
CA ILE A 31 -10.50 6.06 13.57
C ILE A 31 -11.43 5.69 14.73
N LYS A 32 -12.51 6.45 14.96
CA LYS A 32 -13.42 6.22 16.09
C LYS A 32 -14.14 4.88 15.93
N GLN A 33 -14.56 4.56 14.71
CA GLN A 33 -15.18 3.28 14.39
C GLN A 33 -14.22 2.12 14.63
N LEU A 34 -12.95 2.21 14.21
CA LEU A 34 -11.97 1.15 14.46
C LEU A 34 -11.71 0.94 15.96
N LEU A 35 -11.54 2.02 16.71
CA LEU A 35 -11.35 1.92 18.17
C LEU A 35 -12.57 1.31 18.86
N ALA A 36 -13.79 1.67 18.44
CA ALA A 36 -15.02 1.07 18.95
C ALA A 36 -15.15 -0.43 18.63
N LEU A 37 -14.54 -0.88 17.52
CA LEU A 37 -14.45 -2.29 17.13
C LEU A 37 -13.31 -3.05 17.83
N GLY A 38 -12.53 -2.39 18.71
CA GLY A 38 -11.46 -3.02 19.49
C GLY A 38 -10.09 -3.05 18.80
N TYR A 39 -9.93 -2.34 17.68
CA TYR A 39 -8.62 -2.17 17.06
C TYR A 39 -7.68 -1.35 17.95
N THR A 40 -6.39 -1.68 17.93
CA THR A 40 -5.37 -0.97 18.71
C THR A 40 -4.50 -0.13 17.79
N ALA A 41 -4.52 1.19 17.92
CA ALA A 41 -3.67 2.07 17.11
C ALA A 41 -2.17 1.82 17.40
N ILE A 42 -1.36 1.74 16.34
CA ILE A 42 0.09 1.61 16.42
C ILE A 42 0.78 2.73 15.64
N GLY A 43 1.75 3.39 16.30
CA GLY A 43 2.40 4.59 15.76
C GLY A 43 1.61 5.89 16.03
N SER A 44 2.33 7.01 16.06
CA SER A 44 1.73 8.34 16.33
C SER A 44 1.29 9.07 15.08
N ASP A 45 1.95 8.82 13.94
CA ASP A 45 1.85 9.69 12.77
C ASP A 45 1.07 9.04 11.61
N PHE A 46 0.78 7.73 11.71
CA PHE A 46 0.13 6.95 10.67
C PHE A 46 -1.05 6.17 11.25
N PRO A 47 -2.23 6.18 10.59
CA PRO A 47 -3.43 5.50 11.08
C PRO A 47 -3.35 3.99 10.78
N VAL A 48 -2.39 3.31 11.40
CA VAL A 48 -2.22 1.85 11.35
C VAL A 48 -2.73 1.27 12.68
N PHE A 49 -3.42 0.15 12.59
CA PHE A 49 -4.07 -0.49 13.73
C PHE A 49 -3.80 -1.99 13.72
N LEU A 50 -3.66 -2.59 14.89
CA LEU A 50 -3.67 -4.03 15.06
C LEU A 50 -5.10 -4.53 15.15
N HIS A 51 -5.42 -5.55 14.35
CA HIS A 51 -6.70 -6.25 14.42
C HIS A 51 -6.90 -6.92 15.79
N PRO A 52 -8.08 -6.84 16.42
CA PRO A 52 -8.28 -7.29 17.79
C PRO A 52 -7.94 -8.76 18.02
N GLN A 53 -8.29 -9.63 17.05
CA GLN A 53 -8.10 -11.08 17.12
C GLN A 53 -6.78 -11.56 16.49
N THR A 54 -6.57 -11.27 15.20
CA THR A 54 -5.41 -11.77 14.44
C THR A 54 -4.10 -11.03 14.75
N LYS A 55 -4.18 -9.81 15.30
CA LYS A 55 -3.03 -8.90 15.47
C LYS A 55 -2.31 -8.54 14.17
N GLU A 56 -2.94 -8.74 13.01
CA GLU A 56 -2.43 -8.26 11.72
C GLU A 56 -2.55 -6.74 11.62
N GLU A 57 -1.74 -6.13 10.76
CA GLU A 57 -1.69 -4.69 10.55
C GLU A 57 -2.77 -4.23 9.56
N HIS A 58 -3.61 -3.30 10.00
CA HIS A 58 -4.71 -2.70 9.24
C HIS A 58 -4.52 -1.20 9.17
N ALA A 59 -4.20 -0.67 8.00
CA ALA A 59 -4.13 0.76 7.75
C ALA A 59 -5.49 1.30 7.31
N LEU A 60 -5.88 2.48 7.80
CA LEU A 60 -6.97 3.24 7.16
C LEU A 60 -6.49 3.81 5.82
N ALA A 61 -7.34 3.69 4.81
CA ALA A 61 -7.13 4.33 3.51
C ALA A 61 -6.92 5.84 3.71
N ARG A 62 -5.91 6.39 3.04
CA ARG A 62 -5.51 7.78 3.27
C ARG A 62 -5.03 8.47 1.99
N THR A 63 -5.14 9.79 2.01
CA THR A 63 -4.44 10.66 1.07
C THR A 63 -3.47 11.55 1.81
N GLU A 64 -2.42 11.99 1.11
CA GLU A 64 -1.49 12.98 1.64
C GLU A 64 -2.01 14.38 1.34
N ARG A 65 -2.15 15.23 2.36
CA ARG A 65 -2.33 16.67 2.19
C ARG A 65 -1.01 17.38 2.48
N LYS A 66 -0.61 18.28 1.57
CA LYS A 66 0.45 19.25 1.87
C LYS A 66 -0.02 20.15 3.01
N SER A 67 0.60 19.98 4.17
CA SER A 67 0.43 20.83 5.33
C SER A 67 1.61 21.82 5.39
N GLY A 68 1.53 22.89 4.58
CA GLY A 68 2.40 24.07 4.71
C GLY A 68 3.67 24.12 3.83
N LYS A 69 4.34 25.29 3.85
CA LYS A 69 5.60 25.55 3.14
C LYS A 69 6.79 24.98 3.93
N GLY A 70 7.42 23.92 3.42
CA GLY A 70 8.70 23.39 3.94
C GLY A 70 8.85 21.86 3.79
N TYR A 71 10.05 21.34 4.09
CA TYR A 71 10.42 19.90 4.00
C TYR A 71 9.75 18.98 5.05
N LYS A 72 8.89 19.51 5.95
CA LYS A 72 8.25 18.76 7.06
C LYS A 72 6.71 18.75 7.00
N GLY A 73 6.11 18.90 5.82
CA GLY A 73 4.70 19.29 5.69
C GLY A 73 3.77 18.25 5.04
N PHE A 74 3.74 17.00 5.50
CA PHE A 74 2.70 16.06 5.09
C PHE A 74 1.79 15.75 6.28
N SER A 75 0.49 16.05 6.15
CA SER A 75 -0.53 15.53 7.05
C SER A 75 -1.32 14.45 6.33
N PHE A 76 -1.61 13.35 7.02
CA PHE A 76 -2.43 12.28 6.48
C PHE A 76 -3.90 12.62 6.68
N TYR A 77 -4.64 12.67 5.57
CA TYR A 77 -6.09 12.72 5.61
C TYR A 77 -6.60 11.29 5.47
N ALA A 78 -7.06 10.72 6.59
CA ALA A 78 -7.69 9.42 6.65
C ALA A 78 -9.13 9.61 7.11
N ALA A 79 -10.06 9.46 6.17
CA ALA A 79 -11.48 9.66 6.37
C ALA A 79 -12.26 8.67 5.52
N ALA A 80 -13.53 8.48 5.85
CA ALA A 80 -14.39 7.46 5.24
C ALA A 80 -14.63 7.69 3.73
N ASP A 81 -14.38 8.90 3.22
CA ASP A 81 -14.50 9.28 1.80
C ASP A 81 -13.27 8.94 0.96
N VAL A 82 -12.15 8.56 1.58
CA VAL A 82 -10.96 8.14 0.84
C VAL A 82 -11.20 6.79 0.16
N THR A 83 -11.02 6.74 -1.16
CA THR A 83 -11.22 5.52 -1.94
C THR A 83 -9.99 4.62 -1.90
N LEU A 84 -10.19 3.33 -2.20
CA LEU A 84 -9.09 2.38 -2.37
C LEU A 84 -8.12 2.84 -3.46
N GLU A 85 -8.62 3.32 -4.59
CA GLU A 85 -7.80 3.81 -5.70
C GLU A 85 -6.91 4.98 -5.28
N GLN A 86 -7.45 5.92 -4.49
CA GLN A 86 -6.67 7.04 -3.95
C GLN A 86 -5.55 6.56 -3.03
N ASP A 87 -5.77 5.56 -2.18
CA ASP A 87 -4.73 4.95 -1.35
C ASP A 87 -3.65 4.28 -2.20
N LEU A 88 -4.06 3.45 -3.17
CA LEU A 88 -3.17 2.72 -4.07
C LEU A 88 -2.29 3.69 -4.90
N SER A 89 -2.82 4.85 -5.29
CA SER A 89 -2.12 5.89 -6.05
C SER A 89 -0.85 6.43 -5.37
N ARG A 90 -0.81 6.36 -4.03
CA ARG A 90 0.29 6.87 -3.21
C ARG A 90 1.42 5.85 -3.05
N ARG A 91 1.24 4.61 -3.50
CA ARG A 91 2.25 3.56 -3.35
C ARG A 91 3.45 3.79 -4.26
N ASP A 92 4.53 3.08 -3.96
CA ASP A 92 5.80 3.23 -4.67
C ASP A 92 5.73 2.63 -6.08
N LEU A 93 5.45 1.33 -6.17
CA LEU A 93 5.46 0.56 -7.40
C LEU A 93 4.07 0.04 -7.78
N THR A 94 3.79 -0.07 -9.08
CA THR A 94 2.53 -0.63 -9.63
C THR A 94 2.26 -2.04 -9.09
N ILE A 95 3.29 -2.89 -9.04
CA ILE A 95 3.21 -4.23 -8.48
C ILE A 95 2.87 -4.27 -6.98
N ASN A 96 3.03 -3.16 -6.25
CA ASN A 96 2.61 -3.02 -4.86
C ASN A 96 1.28 -2.27 -4.71
N ALA A 97 0.74 -1.75 -5.81
CA ALA A 97 -0.48 -0.96 -5.89
C ALA A 97 -1.69 -1.78 -6.35
N MET A 98 -1.72 -3.05 -5.94
CA MET A 98 -2.84 -3.97 -6.10
C MET A 98 -3.49 -4.24 -4.75
N ALA A 99 -4.78 -4.59 -4.82
CA ALA A 99 -5.58 -5.00 -3.69
C ALA A 99 -6.36 -6.27 -4.02
N GLU A 100 -6.67 -7.06 -3.00
CA GLU A 100 -7.49 -8.26 -3.09
C GLU A 100 -8.64 -8.15 -2.09
N ASP A 101 -9.86 -8.40 -2.54
CA ASP A 101 -11.04 -8.41 -1.68
C ASP A 101 -11.24 -9.78 -0.99
N SER A 102 -12.27 -9.86 -0.13
CA SER A 102 -12.61 -11.09 0.59
C SER A 102 -13.08 -12.25 -0.30
N GLU A 103 -13.43 -11.99 -1.55
CA GLU A 103 -13.84 -13.00 -2.55
C GLU A 103 -12.65 -13.45 -3.41
N GLY A 104 -11.47 -12.84 -3.23
CA GLY A 104 -10.26 -13.12 -4.00
C GLY A 104 -10.16 -12.34 -5.32
N ASN A 105 -11.05 -11.36 -5.55
CA ASN A 105 -10.97 -10.53 -6.74
C ASN A 105 -9.82 -9.54 -6.61
N ILE A 106 -8.99 -9.44 -7.66
CA ILE A 106 -7.89 -8.48 -7.72
C ILE A 106 -8.38 -7.15 -8.28
N ILE A 107 -8.14 -6.09 -7.52
CA ILE A 107 -8.33 -4.70 -7.90
C ILE A 107 -6.97 -4.10 -8.24
N ASP A 108 -6.79 -3.78 -9.52
CA ASP A 108 -5.51 -3.33 -10.07
C ASP A 108 -5.69 -2.12 -11.02
N PRO A 109 -5.93 -0.91 -10.48
CA PRO A 109 -6.13 0.30 -11.29
C PRO A 109 -4.85 0.79 -11.98
N TYR A 110 -3.68 0.32 -11.56
CA TYR A 110 -2.37 0.79 -12.04
C TYR A 110 -1.58 -0.26 -12.84
N HIS A 111 -2.25 -1.32 -13.29
CA HIS A 111 -1.68 -2.36 -14.14
C HIS A 111 -0.48 -3.10 -13.53
N GLY A 112 -0.49 -3.26 -12.21
CA GLY A 112 0.50 -4.01 -11.45
C GLY A 112 0.60 -5.48 -11.88
N GLN A 113 -0.51 -6.14 -12.26
CA GLN A 113 -0.47 -7.52 -12.76
C GLN A 113 0.35 -7.60 -14.06
N ARG A 114 0.17 -6.65 -14.97
CA ARG A 114 0.93 -6.59 -16.22
C ARG A 114 2.41 -6.35 -15.96
N ASP A 115 2.75 -5.37 -15.12
CA ASP A 115 4.16 -5.13 -14.77
C ASP A 115 4.77 -6.33 -14.02
N LEU A 116 3.97 -7.10 -13.27
CA LEU A 116 4.41 -8.33 -12.59
C LEU A 116 4.72 -9.46 -13.57
N GLU A 117 3.91 -9.59 -14.62
CA GLU A 117 4.11 -10.51 -15.74
C GLU A 117 5.35 -10.12 -16.55
N ASP A 118 5.45 -8.84 -16.93
CA ASP A 118 6.55 -8.27 -17.71
C ASP A 118 7.86 -8.12 -16.92
N LYS A 119 7.85 -8.43 -15.61
CA LYS A 119 8.99 -8.30 -14.69
C LYS A 119 9.53 -6.87 -14.65
N VAL A 120 8.64 -5.89 -14.53
CA VAL A 120 8.96 -4.47 -14.52
C VAL A 120 8.69 -3.85 -13.14
N LEU A 121 9.65 -3.07 -12.65
CA LEU A 121 9.50 -2.21 -11.48
C LEU A 121 9.17 -0.79 -11.97
N ARG A 122 7.88 -0.48 -12.05
CA ARG A 122 7.35 0.83 -12.50
C ARG A 122 6.74 1.59 -11.34
N HIS A 123 7.03 2.89 -11.26
CA HIS A 123 6.39 3.74 -10.25
C HIS A 123 4.92 4.00 -10.57
N VAL A 124 4.07 4.12 -9.55
CA VAL A 124 2.61 4.30 -9.73
C VAL A 124 2.26 5.64 -10.35
N SER A 125 2.85 6.72 -9.83
CA SER A 125 2.49 8.09 -10.20
C SER A 125 3.69 9.02 -10.13
N PRO A 126 3.62 10.23 -10.73
CA PRO A 126 4.68 11.24 -10.65
C PRO A 126 5.04 11.64 -9.21
N ALA A 127 4.11 11.41 -8.25
CA ALA A 127 4.33 11.62 -6.83
C ALA A 127 5.45 10.75 -6.25
N PHE A 128 5.95 9.75 -6.99
CA PHE A 128 7.13 8.98 -6.63
C PHE A 128 8.35 9.87 -6.32
N SER A 129 8.52 10.96 -7.06
CA SER A 129 9.61 11.93 -6.85
C SER A 129 9.50 12.74 -5.55
N GLU A 130 8.34 12.72 -4.87
CA GLU A 130 8.11 13.48 -3.63
C GLU A 130 8.82 12.84 -2.42
N ASP A 131 9.17 11.56 -2.49
CA ASP A 131 9.86 10.83 -1.42
C ASP A 131 11.13 10.13 -1.93
N PRO A 132 12.33 10.65 -1.62
CA PRO A 132 13.59 10.08 -2.09
C PRO A 132 13.85 8.66 -1.56
N LEU A 133 13.21 8.25 -0.46
CA LEU A 133 13.34 6.88 0.05
C LEU A 133 12.74 5.85 -0.91
N ARG A 134 11.81 6.26 -1.79
CA ARG A 134 11.26 5.39 -2.81
C ARG A 134 12.32 4.90 -3.79
N VAL A 135 13.35 5.70 -4.11
CA VAL A 135 14.47 5.27 -4.95
C VAL A 135 15.24 4.12 -4.29
N LEU A 136 15.55 4.24 -3.00
CA LEU A 136 16.20 3.17 -2.23
C LEU A 136 15.33 1.92 -2.15
N ARG A 137 14.02 2.07 -2.00
CA ARG A 137 13.06 0.95 -2.00
C ARG A 137 13.04 0.24 -3.35
N VAL A 138 13.05 0.97 -4.47
CA VAL A 138 13.13 0.39 -5.81
C VAL A 138 14.44 -0.37 -6.01
N ALA A 139 15.58 0.19 -5.61
CA ALA A 139 16.86 -0.51 -5.65
C ALA A 139 16.83 -1.82 -4.83
N ARG A 140 16.21 -1.79 -3.64
CA ARG A 140 16.01 -2.98 -2.81
C ARG A 140 15.13 -4.03 -3.50
N PHE A 141 14.05 -3.62 -4.17
CA PHE A 141 13.19 -4.53 -4.93
C PHE A 141 13.90 -5.11 -6.16
N ALA A 142 14.68 -4.29 -6.87
CA ALA A 142 15.50 -4.73 -7.98
C ALA A 142 16.50 -5.82 -7.52
N ALA A 143 17.16 -5.62 -6.38
CA ALA A 143 18.04 -6.63 -5.80
C ALA A 143 17.28 -7.89 -5.36
N ARG A 144 16.14 -7.74 -4.66
CA ARG A 144 15.32 -8.86 -4.17
C ARG A 144 14.83 -9.75 -5.30
N TYR A 145 14.38 -9.15 -6.41
CA TYR A 145 13.78 -9.87 -7.53
C TYR A 145 14.68 -10.01 -8.76
N ALA A 146 15.98 -9.69 -8.64
CA ALA A 146 16.95 -9.85 -9.71
C ALA A 146 16.99 -11.28 -10.27
N HIS A 147 16.93 -12.27 -9.39
CA HIS A 147 16.90 -13.69 -9.76
C HIS A 147 15.64 -14.12 -10.53
N LEU A 148 14.57 -13.31 -10.48
CA LEU A 148 13.33 -13.51 -11.25
C LEU A 148 13.31 -12.70 -12.56
N GLY A 149 14.38 -11.97 -12.87
CA GLY A 149 14.51 -11.19 -14.11
C GLY A 149 13.85 -9.81 -14.07
N PHE A 150 13.60 -9.24 -12.88
CA PHE A 150 13.01 -7.92 -12.79
C PHE A 150 13.95 -6.79 -13.22
N ASN A 151 13.41 -5.83 -13.96
CA ASN A 151 14.10 -4.64 -14.42
C ASN A 151 13.34 -3.37 -14.03
N ILE A 152 14.06 -2.27 -13.83
CA ILE A 152 13.44 -0.96 -13.58
C ILE A 152 12.85 -0.43 -14.89
N ALA A 153 11.64 0.14 -14.83
CA ALA A 153 11.02 0.77 -15.99
C ALA A 153 11.93 1.88 -16.55
N PRO A 154 11.99 2.06 -17.89
CA PRO A 154 12.77 3.15 -18.52
C PRO A 154 12.35 4.55 -18.06
#